data_AF-A0A453L7S1-F1
#
_entry.id   AF-A0A453L7S1-F1
#
_cell.length_a   1.000
_cell.length_b   1.000
_cell.length_c   1.000
_cell.angle_alpha   90.00
_cell.angle_beta   90.00
_cell.angle_gamma   90.00
#
_symmetry.space_group_name_H-M   'P 1'
#
loop_
_entity.id
_entity.type
_entity.pdbx_description
1 polymer ?
#
loop_
_entity_poly.entity_id
_entity_poly.type
_entity_poly.pdbx_seq_one_letter_code
_entity_poly.pdbx_strand_id
1 'polypeptide(L)'
;MRELGLIWVTNRMHIEIYKYPAWGDVVEIETWCQADGKIGTRRDWILKDLANGEVIGRATSKWVMMNQNTRRLQRVSDEVRDEVFIHCPKSPRLAFPEENNGSLKKIPVLTDPAQHSRLGLVA
;
A
#
# COMPACT_ATOMS: atom_id res chain seq x y z
N MET A 1 -15.60 -10.47 4.87
CA MET A 1 -14.74 -10.80 3.67
C MET A 1 -14.45 -12.29 3.44
N ARG A 2 -14.03 -13.07 4.46
CA ARG A 2 -13.51 -14.45 4.29
C ARG A 2 -14.54 -15.42 3.68
N GLU A 3 -15.80 -15.32 4.13
CA GLU A 3 -16.92 -16.13 3.63
C GLU A 3 -17.26 -15.83 2.16
N LEU A 4 -16.99 -14.61 1.70
CA LEU A 4 -17.19 -14.20 0.31
C LEU A 4 -16.05 -14.66 -0.63
N GLY A 5 -15.01 -15.31 -0.10
CA GLY A 5 -13.83 -15.73 -0.86
C GLY A 5 -13.06 -14.55 -1.45
N LEU A 6 -13.10 -13.38 -0.78
CA LEU A 6 -12.45 -12.15 -1.23
C LEU A 6 -11.10 -11.96 -0.54
N ILE A 7 -10.10 -11.56 -1.32
CA ILE A 7 -8.75 -11.24 -0.87
C ILE A 7 -8.35 -9.84 -1.32
N TRP A 8 -7.49 -9.21 -0.52
CA TRP A 8 -6.82 -7.97 -0.89
C TRP A 8 -5.54 -8.28 -1.66
N VAL A 9 -5.38 -7.63 -2.81
CA VAL A 9 -4.20 -7.76 -3.66
C VAL A 9 -3.57 -6.39 -3.84
N THR A 10 -2.29 -6.28 -3.51
CA THR A 10 -1.50 -5.08 -3.79
C THR A 10 -1.16 -5.03 -5.27
N ASN A 11 -1.64 -4.00 -5.98
CA ASN A 11 -1.35 -3.79 -7.39
C ASN A 11 -0.07 -2.97 -7.59
N ARG A 12 0.12 -1.96 -6.74
CA ARG A 12 1.25 -1.03 -6.83
C ARG A 12 1.68 -0.59 -5.45
N MET A 13 2.97 -0.40 -5.25
CA MET A 13 3.54 0.22 -4.06
C MET A 13 4.64 1.21 -4.47
N HIS A 14 4.72 2.33 -3.76
CA HIS A 14 5.77 3.33 -3.88
C HIS A 14 6.29 3.62 -2.47
N ILE A 15 7.60 3.53 -2.28
CA ILE A 15 8.26 3.66 -0.98
C ILE A 15 9.43 4.62 -1.18
N GLU A 16 9.50 5.64 -0.33
CA GLU A 16 10.65 6.53 -0.23
C GLU A 16 11.22 6.43 1.17
N ILE A 17 12.47 5.98 1.25
CA ILE A 17 13.23 5.93 2.50
C ILE A 17 14.23 7.07 2.46
N TYR A 18 14.10 8.01 3.40
CA TYR A 18 14.99 9.16 3.54
C TYR A 18 16.21 8.79 4.40
N LYS A 19 16.00 7.94 5.40
CA LYS A 19 17.03 7.44 6.30
C LYS A 19 16.71 5.99 6.68
N TYR A 20 17.68 5.09 6.51
CA TYR A 20 17.52 3.71 6.96
C TYR A 20 17.77 3.64 8.48
N PRO A 21 16.91 2.95 9.25
CA PRO A 21 17.14 2.75 10.68
C PRO A 21 18.36 1.84 10.91
N ALA A 22 19.09 2.10 11.99
CA ALA A 22 20.16 1.24 12.45
C ALA A 22 19.60 0.04 13.24
N TRP A 23 20.46 -0.95 13.47
CA TRP A 23 20.11 -2.08 14.33
C TRP A 23 19.85 -1.59 15.77
N GLY A 24 18.68 -1.95 16.31
CA GLY A 24 18.25 -1.53 17.64
C GLY A 24 17.37 -0.28 17.66
N ASP A 25 17.27 0.46 16.56
CA ASP A 25 16.36 1.61 16.46
C ASP A 25 14.89 1.16 16.51
N VAL A 26 14.04 1.98 17.12
CA VAL A 26 12.60 1.76 17.17
C VAL A 26 11.91 2.70 16.19
N VAL A 27 11.10 2.14 15.30
CA VAL A 27 10.36 2.90 14.27
C VAL A 27 8.88 2.92 14.62
N GLU A 28 8.28 4.11 14.68
CA GLU A 28 6.84 4.29 14.70
C GLU A 28 6.31 4.28 13.26
N ILE A 29 5.28 3.47 13.02
CA ILE A 29 4.58 3.43 11.73
C ILE A 29 3.16 3.91 11.91
N GLU A 30 2.87 5.04 11.27
CA GLU A 30 1.51 5.54 11.14
C GLU A 30 0.93 5.09 9.80
N THR A 31 -0.23 4.42 9.80
CA THR A 31 -0.87 3.92 8.57
C THR A 31 -2.37 4.15 8.58
N TRP A 32 -2.93 4.41 7.40
CA TRP A 32 -4.36 4.53 7.20
C TRP A 32 -4.76 4.03 5.82
N CYS A 33 -6.02 3.60 5.68
CA CYS A 33 -6.63 3.34 4.38
C CYS A 33 -7.56 4.47 3.99
N GLN A 34 -7.81 4.62 2.71
CA GLN A 34 -8.82 5.53 2.17
C GLN A 34 -9.32 5.01 0.83
N ALA A 35 -10.54 5.40 0.46
CA ALA A 35 -11.08 5.06 -0.84
C ALA A 35 -10.25 5.75 -1.95
N ASP A 36 -9.95 5.02 -3.02
CA ASP A 36 -9.18 5.53 -4.17
C ASP A 36 -9.88 5.17 -5.48
N GLY A 37 -10.85 6.02 -5.84
CA GLY A 37 -11.74 5.79 -6.98
C GLY A 37 -12.82 4.74 -6.69
N LYS A 38 -13.34 4.10 -7.75
CA LYS A 38 -14.50 3.17 -7.64
C LYS A 38 -14.16 1.75 -7.19
N ILE A 39 -12.92 1.30 -7.41
CA ILE A 39 -12.49 -0.10 -7.22
C ILE A 39 -11.24 -0.20 -6.35
N GLY A 40 -10.46 0.88 -6.27
CA GLY A 40 -9.20 0.92 -5.54
C GLY A 40 -9.39 1.34 -4.09
N THR A 41 -8.59 0.74 -3.24
CA THR A 41 -8.31 1.27 -1.90
C THR A 41 -6.86 1.70 -1.88
N ARG A 42 -6.58 2.86 -1.30
CA ARG A 42 -5.22 3.29 -1.05
C ARG A 42 -4.88 3.04 0.41
N ARG A 43 -3.66 2.58 0.66
CA ARG A 43 -3.07 2.56 2.00
C ARG A 43 -1.79 3.37 1.97
N ASP A 44 -1.69 4.30 2.91
CA ASP A 44 -0.57 5.22 3.06
C ASP A 44 0.14 4.95 4.39
N TRP A 45 1.42 5.33 4.44
CA TRP A 45 2.27 5.19 5.61
C TRP A 45 3.19 6.39 5.80
N ILE A 46 3.42 6.74 7.05
CA ILE A 46 4.52 7.61 7.50
C ILE A 46 5.35 6.81 8.51
N LEU A 47 6.65 6.71 8.26
CA LEU A 47 7.60 6.04 9.12
C LEU A 47 8.38 7.11 9.88
N LYS A 48 8.42 7.02 11.21
CA LYS A 48 9.15 7.95 12.08
C LYS A 48 10.14 7.20 12.95
N ASP A 49 11.31 7.78 13.16
CA ASP A 49 12.20 7.37 14.24
C ASP A 49 11.54 7.74 15.57
N LEU A 50 11.30 6.76 16.45
CA LEU A 50 10.59 6.98 17.70
C LEU A 50 11.39 7.87 18.66
N ALA A 51 12.73 7.85 18.60
CA ALA A 51 13.57 8.54 19.57
C ALA A 51 13.51 10.07 19.41
N ASN A 52 13.35 10.56 18.19
CA ASN A 52 13.38 12.00 17.86
C ASN A 52 12.13 12.49 17.11
N GLY A 53 11.25 11.59 16.65
CA GLY A 53 10.06 11.91 15.87
C GLY A 53 10.32 12.27 14.41
N GLU A 54 11.56 12.13 13.92
CA GLU A 54 11.95 12.45 12.55
C GLU A 54 11.26 11.50 11.56
N VAL A 55 10.69 12.05 10.49
CA VAL A 55 10.15 11.23 9.40
C VAL A 55 11.30 10.64 8.60
N ILE A 56 11.50 9.33 8.71
CA ILE A 56 12.57 8.60 8.04
C ILE A 56 12.12 7.94 6.73
N GLY A 57 10.81 7.88 6.47
CA GLY A 57 10.29 7.37 5.22
C GLY A 57 8.79 7.55 5.07
N ARG A 58 8.31 7.38 3.85
CA ARG A 58 6.90 7.42 3.48
C ARG A 58 6.59 6.35 2.45
N ALA A 59 5.37 5.85 2.47
CA ALA A 59 4.92 4.90 1.46
C ALA A 59 3.46 5.13 1.08
N THR A 60 3.12 4.69 -0.13
CA THR A 60 1.73 4.61 -0.59
C THR A 60 1.56 3.38 -1.45
N SER A 61 0.36 2.80 -1.42
CA SER A 61 0.05 1.58 -2.15
C SER A 61 -1.38 1.58 -2.65
N LYS A 62 -1.59 0.89 -3.76
CA LYS A 62 -2.91 0.66 -4.34
C LYS A 62 -3.30 -0.79 -4.16
N TRP A 63 -4.42 -0.99 -3.51
CA TRP A 63 -5.03 -2.28 -3.22
C TRP A 63 -6.30 -2.44 -4.03
N VAL A 64 -6.53 -3.66 -4.49
CA VAL A 64 -7.76 -4.06 -5.17
C VAL A 64 -8.28 -5.31 -4.52
N MET A 65 -9.60 -5.46 -4.52
CA MET A 65 -10.24 -6.69 -4.06
C MET A 65 -10.36 -7.68 -5.21
N MET A 66 -10.05 -8.94 -4.93
CA MET A 66 -10.09 -10.03 -5.91
C MET A 66 -10.82 -11.22 -5.30
N ASN A 67 -11.67 -11.88 -6.09
CA ASN A 67 -12.21 -13.17 -5.71
C ASN A 67 -11.13 -14.24 -5.89
N GLN A 68 -10.83 -14.97 -4.82
CA GLN A 68 -9.68 -15.89 -4.77
C GLN A 68 -9.83 -17.08 -5.74
N ASN A 69 -11.07 -17.54 -5.98
CA ASN A 69 -11.35 -18.70 -6.81
C ASN A 69 -11.35 -18.33 -8.31
N THR A 70 -12.06 -17.26 -8.67
CA THR A 70 -12.21 -16.84 -10.07
C THR A 70 -11.07 -15.96 -10.57
N ARG A 71 -10.24 -15.45 -9.65
CA ARG A 71 -9.14 -14.49 -9.93
C ARG A 71 -9.61 -13.20 -10.60
N ARG A 72 -10.90 -12.86 -10.49
CA ARG A 72 -11.49 -11.63 -11.04
C ARG A 72 -11.52 -10.52 -9.99
N LEU A 73 -11.28 -9.30 -10.44
CA LEU A 73 -11.42 -8.10 -9.62
C LEU A 73 -12.88 -7.91 -9.20
N GLN A 74 -13.08 -7.52 -7.96
CA GLN A 74 -14.39 -7.17 -7.41
C GLN A 74 -14.38 -5.74 -6.87
N ARG A 75 -15.53 -5.08 -6.96
CA ARG A 75 -15.74 -3.81 -6.28
C ARG A 75 -15.84 -4.05 -4.79
N VAL A 76 -15.35 -3.10 -4.00
CA VAL A 76 -15.55 -3.10 -2.55
C VAL A 76 -17.02 -2.78 -2.30
N SER A 77 -17.78 -3.78 -1.81
CA SER A 77 -19.18 -3.60 -1.41
C SER A 77 -19.29 -2.66 -0.22
N ASP A 78 -20.47 -2.08 0.00
CA ASP A 78 -20.70 -1.18 1.12
C ASP A 78 -20.53 -1.92 2.47
N GLU A 79 -20.97 -3.18 2.58
CA GLU A 79 -20.74 -4.03 3.77
C GLU A 79 -19.25 -4.15 4.12
N VAL A 80 -18.39 -4.39 3.14
CA VAL A 80 -16.95 -4.49 3.35
C VAL A 80 -16.35 -3.12 3.65
N ARG A 81 -16.90 -2.05 3.05
CA ARG A 81 -16.47 -0.69 3.34
C ARG A 81 -16.76 -0.33 4.79
N ASP A 82 -17.96 -0.66 5.26
CA ASP A 82 -18.43 -0.39 6.61
C ASP A 82 -17.70 -1.25 7.64
N GLU A 83 -17.20 -2.43 7.28
CA GLU A 83 -16.33 -3.25 8.15
C GLU A 83 -14.90 -2.68 8.22
N VAL A 84 -14.30 -2.35 7.07
CA VAL A 84 -12.85 -2.12 6.95
C VAL A 84 -12.47 -0.64 7.14
N PHE A 85 -13.36 0.30 6.81
CA PHE A 85 -13.04 1.73 6.78
C PHE A 85 -13.49 2.51 8.02
N ILE A 86 -13.97 1.84 9.07
CA ILE A 86 -14.47 2.50 10.30
C ILE A 86 -13.42 3.44 10.91
N HIS A 87 -12.16 3.02 10.90
CA HIS A 87 -11.03 3.78 11.46
C HIS A 87 -10.26 4.58 10.41
N CYS A 88 -10.77 4.66 9.18
CA CYS A 88 -10.12 5.40 8.12
C CYS A 88 -10.45 6.90 8.20
N PRO A 89 -9.51 7.79 7.81
CA PRO A 89 -9.77 9.21 7.75
C PRO A 89 -10.94 9.51 6.79
N LYS A 90 -11.84 10.40 7.24
CA LYS A 90 -13.02 10.84 6.46
C LYS A 90 -12.66 11.84 5.37
N SER A 91 -11.59 12.61 5.59
CA SER A 91 -11.00 13.51 4.59
C SER A 91 -9.79 12.85 3.93
N PRO A 92 -9.52 13.14 2.64
CA PRO A 92 -8.33 12.64 1.98
C PRO A 92 -7.05 13.03 2.73
N ARG A 93 -6.22 12.04 3.04
CA ARG A 93 -4.93 12.23 3.70
C ARG A 93 -3.87 11.49 2.89
N LEU A 94 -2.98 12.21 2.24
CA LEU A 94 -1.94 11.59 1.40
C LEU A 94 -0.61 11.56 2.16
N ALA A 95 0.11 10.43 2.12
CA ALA A 95 1.48 10.41 2.61
C ALA A 95 2.38 11.32 1.77
N PHE A 96 2.13 11.40 0.47
CA PHE A 96 2.79 12.31 -0.46
C PHE A 96 1.80 13.41 -0.90
N PRO A 97 1.77 14.57 -0.22
CA PRO A 97 0.82 15.64 -0.52
C PRO A 97 1.19 16.46 -1.77
N GLU A 98 2.43 16.40 -2.25
CA GLU A 98 2.91 17.22 -3.35
C GLU A 98 2.28 16.77 -4.68
N GLU A 99 1.76 17.70 -5.49
CA GLU A 99 1.02 17.38 -6.73
C GLU A 99 1.84 16.57 -7.76
N ASN A 100 3.17 16.74 -7.78
CA ASN A 100 4.07 16.09 -8.74
C ASN A 100 5.01 15.04 -8.11
N ASN A 101 4.58 14.43 -7.00
CA ASN A 101 5.39 13.44 -6.30
C ASN A 101 5.65 12.16 -7.13
N GLY A 102 6.69 11.41 -6.76
CA GLY A 102 7.13 10.21 -7.49
C GLY A 102 6.08 9.10 -7.55
N SER A 103 5.18 9.02 -6.57
CA SER A 103 4.16 7.95 -6.49
C SER A 103 3.13 8.01 -7.60
N LEU A 104 2.96 9.14 -8.28
CA LEU A 104 2.03 9.32 -9.39
C LEU A 104 2.66 8.95 -10.75
N LYS A 105 3.99 8.90 -10.84
CA LYS A 105 4.71 8.60 -12.08
C LYS A 105 4.51 7.14 -12.48
N LYS A 106 4.62 6.80 -13.76
CA LYS A 106 4.58 5.39 -14.19
C LYS A 106 5.85 4.68 -13.73
N ILE A 107 5.73 3.44 -13.25
CA ILE A 107 6.90 2.60 -13.00
C ILE A 107 7.50 2.26 -14.36
N PRO A 108 8.77 2.61 -14.62
CA PRO A 108 9.40 2.29 -15.89
C PRO A 108 9.51 0.77 -16.03
N VAL A 109 9.32 0.28 -17.26
CA VAL A 109 9.58 -1.13 -17.57
C VAL A 109 11.09 -1.33 -17.50
N LEU A 110 11.54 -2.23 -16.63
CA LEU A 110 12.94 -2.63 -16.58
C LEU A 110 13.24 -3.46 -17.83
N THR A 111 14.12 -2.96 -18.68
CA THR A 111 14.57 -3.64 -19.90
C THR A 111 15.78 -4.53 -19.65
N ASP A 112 16.49 -4.30 -18.55
CA ASP A 112 17.68 -5.06 -18.19
C ASP A 112 17.31 -6.48 -17.77
N PRO A 113 18.12 -7.49 -18.15
CA PRO A 113 17.90 -8.86 -17.70
C PRO A 113 18.05 -8.94 -16.18
N ALA A 114 17.13 -9.65 -15.52
CA ALA A 114 17.23 -9.91 -14.09
C ALA A 114 18.51 -10.72 -13.80
N GLN A 115 19.38 -10.20 -12.94
CA GLN A 115 20.60 -10.93 -12.52
C GLN A 115 20.25 -12.25 -11.83
N HIS A 116 19.12 -12.27 -11.11
CA HIS A 116 18.59 -13.44 -10.43
C HIS A 116 17.08 -13.51 -10.68
N SER A 117 16.59 -14.66 -11.11
CA SER A 117 15.16 -14.93 -11.23
C SER A 117 14.86 -16.35 -10.76
N ARG A 118 13.69 -16.53 -10.16
CA ARG A 118 13.13 -17.85 -9.83
C ARG A 118 11.71 -17.88 -10.35
N LEU A 119 11.41 -18.87 -11.20
CA LEU A 119 10.07 -19.09 -11.73
C LEU A 119 9.43 -20.22 -10.92
N GLY A 120 8.22 -19.96 -10.40
CA GLY A 120 7.45 -20.89 -9.57
C GLY A 120 7.55 -20.62 -8.06
N LEU A 121 6.45 -20.88 -7.35
CA LEU A 121 6.43 -20.99 -5.89
C LEU A 121 6.94 -22.39 -5.56
N VAL A 122 8.16 -22.50 -5.04
CA VAL A 122 8.63 -23.79 -4.51
C VAL A 122 7.95 -23.95 -3.15
N ALA A 123 7.12 -24.98 -3.06
CA ALA A 123 6.44 -25.42 -1.84
C ALA A 123 7.46 -25.82 -0.76
#